data_AF-A0A8T4WRA4-F1
#
_entry.id   AF-A0A8T4WRA4-F1
#
_cell.length_a   1.000
_cell.length_b   1.000
_cell.length_c   1.000
_cell.angle_alpha   90.00
_cell.angle_beta   90.00
_cell.angle_gamma   90.00
#
_symmetry.space_group_name_H-M   'P 1'
#
loop_
_entity.id
_entity.type
_entity.pdbx_description
1 polymer ?
#
loop_
_entity_poly.entity_id
_entity_poly.type
_entity_poly.pdbx_seq_one_letter_code
_entity_poly.pdbx_strand_id
1 'polypeptide(L)'
;MSAKKLFWDEAGCCLMGSLEASYEVKDNCEVYVASESTGYGTDWYGMIDDLCDLLDNNTTMSTIDIGEKIVNLICNNPNEFKDIMTISAIRTDKLNKLVENIEELSSYLIENEESCYHKFLSARNQTKDYYFVNNTNFFSPYKFGYSYLLDLYDFVEQYLKIESEQPIQQILKKIKYNLSETIISECHGINQTGSHGLSIFYSTNDMLSTYSNYKLEFTQDTQWDDFLGNHKEKTKSSSSIYKYLLTYFNCFNFVV
;
A
#
# COMPACT_ATOMS: atom_id res chain seq x y z
N MET A 1 15.19 13.72 29.52
CA MET A 1 14.76 12.63 28.63
C MET A 1 14.05 13.26 27.44
N SER A 2 14.61 13.11 26.25
CA SER A 2 13.82 13.33 25.03
C SER A 2 12.79 12.21 24.98
N ALA A 3 11.49 12.54 24.93
CA ALA A 3 10.48 11.52 24.64
C ALA A 3 10.85 10.89 23.29
N LYS A 4 10.98 9.56 23.23
CA LYS A 4 11.17 8.86 21.96
C LYS A 4 9.97 9.17 21.08
N LYS A 5 10.20 9.73 19.90
CA LYS A 5 9.14 10.03 18.93
C LYS A 5 8.82 8.79 18.11
N LEU A 6 8.50 7.69 18.76
CA LEU A 6 8.06 6.48 18.10
C LEU A 6 6.54 6.50 18.11
N PHE A 7 5.93 6.43 16.94
CA PHE A 7 4.50 6.13 16.83
C PHE A 7 4.38 4.69 16.42
N TRP A 8 3.69 3.92 17.23
CA TRP A 8 3.34 2.56 16.91
C TRP A 8 1.84 2.42 17.08
N ASP A 9 1.21 1.72 16.16
CA ASP A 9 -0.23 1.47 16.25
C ASP A 9 -0.48 0.35 17.27
N GLU A 10 -0.80 0.77 18.49
CA GLU A 10 -1.13 -0.12 19.60
C GLU A 10 -2.56 -0.66 19.40
N ALA A 11 -2.66 -1.95 19.11
CA ALA A 11 -3.89 -2.76 19.02
C ALA A 11 -4.78 -2.58 17.76
N GLY A 12 -4.52 -3.40 16.74
CA GLY A 12 -5.60 -3.95 15.90
C GLY A 12 -6.06 -3.10 14.71
N CYS A 13 -5.35 -2.03 14.36
CA CYS A 13 -5.60 -1.30 13.13
C CYS A 13 -4.90 -1.98 11.96
N CYS A 14 -5.64 -2.84 11.26
CA CYS A 14 -5.21 -3.43 9.98
C CYS A 14 -4.92 -2.33 8.95
N LEU A 15 -4.04 -2.60 7.98
CA LEU A 15 -3.82 -1.76 6.78
C LEU A 15 -3.17 -0.40 7.03
N MET A 16 -2.64 -0.15 8.23
CA MET A 16 -2.05 1.13 8.60
C MET A 16 -0.62 1.33 8.08
N GLY A 17 0.04 0.28 7.63
CA GLY A 17 1.27 0.32 6.83
C GLY A 17 1.00 0.83 5.42
N SER A 18 0.38 2.00 5.30
CA SER A 18 0.14 2.71 4.05
C SER A 18 0.91 4.01 4.01
N LEU A 19 1.29 4.42 2.80
CA LEU A 19 1.98 5.67 2.55
C LEU A 19 1.14 6.85 3.03
N GLU A 20 -0.17 6.81 2.82
CA GLU A 20 -1.10 7.84 3.29
C GLU A 20 -1.09 7.96 4.81
N ALA A 21 -1.32 6.86 5.53
CA ALA A 21 -1.39 6.89 7.00
C ALA A 21 -0.06 7.35 7.62
N SER A 22 1.07 6.83 7.12
CA SER A 22 2.39 7.22 7.61
C SER A 22 2.73 8.68 7.29
N TYR A 23 2.27 9.21 6.15
CA TYR A 23 2.49 10.60 5.76
C TYR A 23 1.71 11.60 6.62
N GLU A 24 0.48 11.26 7.04
CA GLU A 24 -0.33 12.11 7.92
C GLU A 24 0.28 12.30 9.32
N VAL A 25 1.09 11.35 9.78
CA VAL A 25 1.71 11.38 11.12
C VAL A 25 3.21 11.69 11.09
N LYS A 26 3.76 12.04 9.92
CA LYS A 26 5.21 12.17 9.70
C LYS A 26 5.88 13.19 10.63
N ASP A 27 5.17 14.25 11.02
CA ASP A 27 5.69 15.31 11.90
C ASP A 27 5.60 14.97 13.39
N ASN A 28 4.86 13.91 13.72
CA ASN A 28 4.58 13.48 15.10
C ASN A 28 5.52 12.35 15.56
N CYS A 29 6.13 11.63 14.63
CA CYS A 29 7.07 10.54 14.93
C CYS A 29 8.29 10.57 14.01
N GLU A 30 9.39 9.96 14.47
CA GLU A 30 10.61 9.69 13.68
C GLU A 30 10.52 8.33 13.00
N VAL A 31 9.90 7.37 13.68
CA VAL A 31 9.63 6.03 13.17
C VAL A 31 8.17 5.67 13.39
N TYR A 32 7.56 5.14 12.34
CA TYR A 32 6.19 4.65 12.31
C TYR A 32 6.20 3.13 12.12
N VAL A 33 5.61 2.37 13.05
CA VAL A 33 5.58 0.89 12.99
C VAL A 33 4.15 0.42 12.73
N ALA A 34 3.93 -0.26 11.59
CA ALA A 34 2.59 -0.64 11.15
C ALA A 34 2.56 -1.81 10.14
N SER A 35 1.35 -2.32 9.85
CA SER A 35 1.09 -3.49 9.00
C SER A 35 0.39 -3.11 7.71
N GLU A 36 0.87 -3.61 6.56
CA GLU A 36 0.24 -3.41 5.25
C GLU A 36 -1.07 -4.21 5.08
N SER A 37 -1.23 -5.29 5.85
CA SER A 37 -2.27 -6.28 5.64
C SER A 37 -3.35 -6.27 6.73
N THR A 38 -4.43 -7.01 6.46
CA THR A 38 -5.41 -7.40 7.48
C THR A 38 -4.90 -8.62 8.23
N GLY A 39 -3.95 -8.40 9.14
CA GLY A 39 -3.70 -9.35 10.22
C GLY A 39 -4.83 -9.20 11.23
N TYR A 40 -5.85 -10.07 11.19
CA TYR A 40 -6.93 -10.08 12.18
C TYR A 40 -6.37 -10.11 13.62
N GLY A 41 -6.19 -8.94 14.25
CA GLY A 41 -5.83 -8.80 15.66
C GLY A 41 -4.51 -9.47 16.08
N THR A 42 -3.42 -9.30 15.32
CA THR A 42 -2.29 -10.23 15.42
C THR A 42 -1.08 -9.79 16.25
N ASP A 43 -0.74 -8.51 16.40
CA ASP A 43 0.71 -8.24 16.49
C ASP A 43 1.29 -7.77 17.85
N TRP A 44 0.50 -7.81 18.92
CA TRP A 44 0.98 -7.51 20.29
C TRP A 44 0.59 -8.55 21.33
N TYR A 45 -0.13 -9.61 20.95
CA TYR A 45 -0.73 -10.53 21.92
C TYR A 45 0.35 -11.26 22.71
N GLY A 46 0.45 -10.93 24.01
CA GLY A 46 1.50 -11.45 24.89
C GLY A 46 2.88 -10.80 24.75
N MET A 47 3.00 -9.69 24.01
CA MET A 47 4.28 -9.01 23.74
C MET A 47 4.42 -7.65 24.42
N ILE A 48 3.38 -7.17 25.10
CA ILE A 48 3.39 -5.85 25.74
C ILE A 48 4.52 -5.75 26.78
N ASP A 49 4.71 -6.80 27.58
CA ASP A 49 5.79 -6.85 28.57
C ASP A 49 7.16 -6.81 27.89
N ASP A 50 7.36 -7.63 26.84
CA ASP A 50 8.61 -7.64 26.06
C ASP A 50 8.90 -6.28 25.37
N LEU A 51 7.85 -5.60 24.89
CA LEU A 51 7.97 -4.26 24.33
C LEU A 51 8.35 -3.24 25.40
N CYS A 52 7.67 -3.27 26.56
CA CYS A 52 7.98 -2.39 27.68
C CYS A 52 9.44 -2.59 28.14
N ASP A 53 9.87 -3.84 28.31
CA ASP A 53 11.24 -4.19 28.64
C ASP A 53 12.23 -3.72 27.57
N LEU A 54 11.89 -3.85 26.28
CA LEU A 54 12.70 -3.32 25.19
C LEU A 54 12.85 -1.79 25.31
N LEU A 55 11.77 -1.07 25.56
CA LEU A 55 11.77 0.39 25.63
C LEU A 55 12.52 0.92 26.86
N ASP A 56 12.29 0.30 28.02
CA ASP A 56 12.87 0.66 29.32
C ASP A 56 14.37 0.38 29.39
N ASN A 57 14.82 -0.75 28.81
CA ASN A 57 16.23 -1.12 28.83
C ASN A 57 17.07 -0.44 27.73
N ASN A 58 16.45 0.23 26.75
CA ASN A 58 17.16 0.85 25.62
C ASN A 58 16.91 2.37 25.55
N THR A 59 16.93 3.08 26.68
CA THR A 59 16.58 4.52 26.77
C THR A 59 17.53 5.46 26.01
N THR A 60 18.74 5.03 25.67
CA THR A 60 19.75 5.81 24.93
C THR A 60 19.88 5.42 23.46
N MET A 61 19.19 4.36 23.04
CA MET A 61 19.21 3.87 21.66
C MET A 61 18.44 4.80 20.72
N SER A 62 18.86 4.87 19.46
CA SER A 62 18.15 5.68 18.46
C SER A 62 16.75 5.12 18.20
N THR A 63 15.80 5.98 17.81
CA THR A 63 14.45 5.52 17.47
C THR A 63 14.47 4.56 16.28
N ILE A 64 15.41 4.73 15.34
CA ILE A 64 15.63 3.85 14.18
C ILE A 64 15.98 2.44 14.63
N ASP A 65 16.99 2.27 15.48
CA ASP A 65 17.40 0.95 15.99
C ASP A 65 16.28 0.30 16.82
N ILE A 66 15.51 1.11 17.56
CA ILE A 66 14.35 0.61 18.31
C ILE A 66 13.26 0.11 17.36
N GLY A 67 12.98 0.83 16.27
CA GLY A 67 12.01 0.41 15.26
C GLY A 67 12.37 -0.94 14.65
N GLU A 68 13.64 -1.13 14.29
CA GLU A 68 14.14 -2.43 13.82
C GLU A 68 13.97 -3.53 14.88
N LYS A 69 14.31 -3.25 16.14
CA LYS A 69 14.13 -4.21 17.23
C LYS A 69 12.66 -4.59 17.45
N ILE A 70 11.72 -3.66 17.30
CA ILE A 70 10.29 -3.96 17.42
C ILE A 70 9.84 -4.90 16.30
N VAL A 71 10.18 -4.60 15.04
CA VAL A 71 9.87 -5.48 13.90
C VAL A 71 10.45 -6.86 14.12
N ASN A 72 11.71 -6.96 14.55
CA ASN A 72 12.36 -8.24 14.84
C ASN A 72 11.70 -8.99 16.00
N LEU A 73 11.26 -8.29 17.04
CA LEU A 73 10.54 -8.89 18.16
C LEU A 73 9.24 -9.52 17.67
N ILE A 74 8.43 -8.77 16.91
CA ILE A 74 7.15 -9.22 16.36
C ILE A 74 7.36 -10.39 15.37
N CYS A 75 8.32 -10.28 14.45
CA CYS A 75 8.66 -11.31 13.47
C CYS A 75 8.99 -12.66 14.13
N ASN A 76 9.70 -12.61 15.26
CA ASN A 76 10.20 -13.80 15.93
C ASN A 76 9.20 -14.37 16.94
N ASN A 77 8.15 -13.62 17.31
CA ASN A 77 7.13 -14.12 18.22
C ASN A 77 6.33 -15.26 17.56
N PRO A 78 6.34 -16.48 18.12
CA PRO A 78 5.48 -17.55 17.65
C PRO A 78 4.02 -17.24 18.03
N ASN A 79 3.23 -16.78 17.05
CA ASN A 79 1.78 -16.60 17.21
C ASN A 79 1.00 -17.30 16.09
N GLU A 80 -0.29 -17.55 16.31
CA GLU A 80 -1.17 -18.30 15.39
C GLU A 80 -1.42 -17.60 14.05
N PHE A 81 -1.07 -16.32 13.95
CA PHE A 81 -1.28 -15.49 12.77
C PHE A 81 0.00 -15.15 12.02
N LYS A 82 1.14 -15.71 12.45
CA LYS A 82 2.47 -15.48 11.87
C LYS A 82 2.50 -15.69 10.35
N ASP A 83 1.68 -16.58 9.82
CA ASP A 83 1.66 -16.84 8.38
C ASP A 83 0.97 -15.74 7.56
N ILE A 84 0.11 -14.92 8.18
CA ILE A 84 -0.69 -13.89 7.50
C ILE A 84 -0.33 -12.45 7.89
N MET A 85 0.61 -12.25 8.82
CA MET A 85 1.06 -10.93 9.27
C MET A 85 1.98 -10.23 8.26
N THR A 86 2.01 -8.91 8.33
CA THR A 86 3.05 -8.03 7.78
C THR A 86 3.36 -6.98 8.85
N ILE A 87 4.60 -6.55 8.98
CA ILE A 87 4.95 -5.43 9.86
C ILE A 87 6.23 -4.79 9.35
N SER A 88 6.28 -3.47 9.37
CA SER A 88 7.46 -2.69 8.98
C SER A 88 7.70 -1.53 9.94
N ALA A 89 8.94 -1.06 9.96
CA ALA A 89 9.34 0.18 10.61
C ALA A 89 9.73 1.19 9.53
N ILE A 90 9.08 2.35 9.54
CA ILE A 90 9.11 3.37 8.48
C ILE A 90 9.74 4.65 9.01
N ARG A 91 10.72 5.19 8.28
CA ARG A 91 11.32 6.51 8.55
C ARG A 91 10.45 7.63 8.02
N THR A 92 9.88 8.42 8.91
CA THR A 92 9.00 9.52 8.52
C THR A 92 9.75 10.68 7.87
N ASP A 93 11.02 10.89 8.23
CA ASP A 93 11.87 11.94 7.64
C ASP A 93 12.19 11.70 6.15
N LYS A 94 11.88 10.51 5.63
CA LYS A 94 12.07 10.13 4.22
C LYS A 94 10.79 10.24 3.39
N LEU A 95 9.63 10.34 4.04
CA LEU A 95 8.34 10.28 3.36
C LEU A 95 8.11 11.48 2.42
N ASN A 96 8.55 12.69 2.78
CA ASN A 96 8.44 13.85 1.88
C ASN A 96 9.09 13.57 0.52
N LYS A 97 10.28 12.96 0.51
CA LYS A 97 10.97 12.67 -0.75
C LYS A 97 10.29 11.57 -1.55
N LEU A 98 9.75 10.56 -0.88
CA LEU A 98 8.98 9.50 -1.51
C LEU A 98 7.68 10.06 -2.13
N VAL A 99 6.94 10.89 -1.39
CA VAL A 99 5.70 11.55 -1.84
C VAL A 99 5.95 12.48 -3.02
N GLU A 100 7.04 13.26 -3.03
CA GLU A 100 7.45 14.04 -4.20
C GLU A 100 7.60 13.17 -5.47
N ASN A 101 8.07 11.93 -5.34
CA ASN A 101 8.19 11.02 -6.49
C ASN A 101 6.88 10.35 -6.87
N ILE A 102 5.97 10.14 -5.91
CA ILE A 102 4.60 9.74 -6.23
C ILE A 102 3.88 10.86 -6.97
N GLU A 103 4.08 12.12 -6.59
CA GLU A 103 3.55 13.25 -7.34
C GLU A 103 4.14 13.33 -8.77
N GLU A 104 5.47 13.18 -8.90
CA GLU A 104 6.14 13.13 -10.21
C GLU A 104 5.54 12.01 -11.09
N LEU A 105 5.25 10.84 -10.51
CA LEU A 105 4.58 9.73 -11.22
C LEU A 105 3.14 10.08 -11.59
N SER A 106 2.36 10.64 -10.65
CA SER A 106 0.95 10.98 -10.84
C SER A 106 0.79 11.98 -11.99
N SER A 107 1.56 13.07 -11.95
CA SER A 107 1.64 14.06 -13.01
C SER A 107 1.98 13.42 -14.36
N TYR A 108 3.02 12.58 -14.42
CA TYR A 108 3.43 11.92 -15.66
C TYR A 108 2.33 11.02 -16.22
N LEU A 109 1.65 10.25 -15.38
CA LEU A 109 0.57 9.34 -15.77
C LEU A 109 -0.65 10.10 -16.28
N ILE A 110 -0.97 11.27 -15.72
CA ILE A 110 -2.04 12.15 -16.21
C ILE A 110 -1.68 12.72 -17.58
N GLU A 111 -0.47 13.25 -17.75
CA GLU A 111 -0.02 13.87 -19.01
C GLU A 111 0.13 12.86 -20.16
N ASN A 112 0.51 11.62 -19.85
CA ASN A 112 0.84 10.58 -20.84
C ASN A 112 -0.16 9.42 -20.81
N GLU A 113 -1.39 9.69 -20.35
CA GLU A 113 -2.40 8.70 -20.01
C GLU A 113 -2.63 7.65 -21.11
N GLU A 114 -2.74 8.07 -22.37
CA GLU A 114 -2.98 7.17 -23.51
C GLU A 114 -1.87 6.11 -23.66
N SER A 115 -0.61 6.50 -23.46
CA SER A 115 0.55 5.61 -23.59
C SER A 115 0.80 4.74 -22.35
N CYS A 116 0.42 5.24 -21.17
CA CYS A 116 0.70 4.59 -19.89
C CYS A 116 -0.41 3.64 -19.43
N TYR A 117 -1.68 3.91 -19.80
CA TYR A 117 -2.86 3.26 -19.22
C TYR A 117 -2.78 1.73 -19.19
N HIS A 118 -2.48 1.09 -20.33
CA HIS A 118 -2.44 -0.38 -20.41
C HIS A 118 -1.27 -0.99 -19.64
N LYS A 119 -0.12 -0.30 -19.62
CA LYS A 119 1.05 -0.74 -18.84
C LYS A 119 0.77 -0.62 -17.36
N PHE A 120 0.28 0.54 -16.90
CA PHE A 120 -0.13 0.75 -15.51
C PHE A 120 -1.10 -0.34 -15.04
N LEU A 121 -2.16 -0.61 -15.82
CA LEU A 121 -3.15 -1.64 -15.47
C LEU A 121 -2.54 -3.05 -15.44
N SER A 122 -1.62 -3.35 -16.37
CA SER A 122 -0.90 -4.63 -16.40
C SER A 122 0.00 -4.80 -15.17
N ALA A 123 0.69 -3.75 -14.74
CA ALA A 123 1.48 -3.75 -13.51
C ALA A 123 0.60 -3.95 -12.28
N ARG A 124 -0.47 -3.15 -12.14
CA ARG A 124 -1.44 -3.25 -11.04
C ARG A 124 -2.01 -4.66 -10.91
N ASN A 125 -2.35 -5.31 -12.01
CA ASN A 125 -2.95 -6.66 -11.97
C ASN A 125 -1.97 -7.77 -11.59
N GLN A 126 -0.66 -7.50 -11.63
CA GLN A 126 0.39 -8.42 -11.19
C GLN A 126 0.91 -8.10 -9.78
N THR A 127 0.44 -7.01 -9.20
CA THR A 127 0.92 -6.49 -7.92
C THR A 127 0.25 -7.20 -6.75
N LYS A 128 1.01 -7.49 -5.71
CA LYS A 128 0.52 -7.91 -4.40
C LYS A 128 -0.40 -6.84 -3.81
N ASP A 129 -1.60 -7.24 -3.45
CA ASP A 129 -2.61 -6.32 -2.99
C ASP A 129 -3.30 -6.79 -1.70
N TYR A 130 -3.75 -5.82 -0.91
CA TYR A 130 -4.30 -6.02 0.43
C TYR A 130 -5.78 -5.67 0.45
N TYR A 131 -6.57 -6.61 0.93
CA TYR A 131 -8.02 -6.54 0.91
C TYR A 131 -8.59 -6.28 2.30
N PHE A 132 -9.62 -5.45 2.36
CA PHE A 132 -10.53 -5.42 3.48
C PHE A 132 -11.60 -6.50 3.29
N VAL A 133 -11.62 -7.52 4.15
CA VAL A 133 -12.70 -8.52 4.14
C VAL A 133 -13.89 -7.91 4.88
N ASN A 134 -14.87 -7.37 4.14
CA ASN A 134 -16.17 -7.01 4.70
C ASN A 134 -16.88 -8.29 5.13
N ASN A 135 -16.76 -8.64 6.41
CA ASN A 135 -17.29 -9.87 6.95
C ASN A 135 -18.82 -9.78 7.05
N THR A 136 -19.51 -10.42 6.12
CA THR A 136 -20.77 -11.11 6.47
C THR A 136 -20.70 -12.61 6.30
N ASN A 137 -19.60 -13.20 5.83
CA ASN A 137 -19.52 -14.66 5.73
C ASN A 137 -18.07 -15.16 5.76
N PHE A 138 -17.68 -15.68 6.92
CA PHE A 138 -16.55 -16.58 7.16
C PHE A 138 -16.58 -17.87 6.28
N PHE A 139 -17.69 -18.08 5.55
CA PHE A 139 -17.93 -19.13 4.54
C PHE A 139 -18.39 -18.58 3.18
N SER A 140 -17.90 -17.42 2.74
CA SER A 140 -18.18 -16.99 1.36
C SER A 140 -17.17 -17.64 0.41
N PRO A 141 -17.55 -18.60 -0.45
CA PRO A 141 -16.70 -19.04 -1.57
C PRO A 141 -16.51 -17.95 -2.63
N TYR A 142 -17.12 -16.78 -2.42
CA TYR A 142 -17.00 -15.63 -3.30
C TYR A 142 -15.97 -14.65 -2.74
N LYS A 143 -14.81 -14.67 -3.41
CA LYS A 143 -13.65 -13.78 -3.32
C LYS A 143 -13.97 -12.32 -3.72
N PHE A 144 -15.09 -11.75 -3.26
CA PHE A 144 -15.41 -10.34 -3.51
C PHE A 144 -14.91 -9.46 -2.36
N GLY A 145 -13.58 -9.47 -2.17
CA GLY A 145 -12.90 -8.37 -1.49
C GLY A 145 -12.52 -7.34 -2.55
N TYR A 146 -12.76 -6.06 -2.29
CA TYR A 146 -12.10 -5.02 -3.06
C TYR A 146 -10.74 -4.79 -2.41
N SER A 147 -9.66 -4.97 -3.20
CA SER A 147 -8.35 -4.51 -2.76
C SER A 147 -8.32 -3.01 -2.95
N TYR A 148 -7.91 -2.32 -1.90
CA TYR A 148 -7.78 -0.87 -1.89
C TYR A 148 -6.33 -0.44 -1.70
N LEU A 149 -5.41 -1.37 -1.49
CA LEU A 149 -4.02 -1.09 -1.17
C LEU A 149 -3.12 -2.01 -1.97
N LEU A 150 -2.15 -1.43 -2.66
CA LEU A 150 -1.12 -2.15 -3.40
C LEU A 150 0.17 -2.10 -2.61
N ASP A 151 0.93 -3.19 -2.56
CA ASP A 151 2.34 -3.11 -2.16
C ASP A 151 3.08 -2.17 -3.13
N LEU A 152 3.62 -1.07 -2.60
CA LEU A 152 4.18 -0.01 -3.44
C LEU A 152 5.47 -0.46 -4.13
N TYR A 153 6.30 -1.27 -3.47
CA TYR A 153 7.53 -1.76 -4.06
C TYR A 153 7.25 -2.73 -5.21
N ASP A 154 6.38 -3.71 -4.98
CA ASP A 154 5.98 -4.70 -5.98
C ASP A 154 5.27 -4.01 -7.15
N PHE A 155 4.40 -3.02 -6.89
CA PHE A 155 3.80 -2.21 -7.96
C PHE A 155 4.87 -1.61 -8.89
N VAL A 156 5.86 -0.94 -8.30
CA VAL A 156 6.95 -0.30 -9.04
C VAL A 156 7.79 -1.34 -9.79
N GLU A 157 8.06 -2.50 -9.18
CA GLU A 157 8.77 -3.59 -9.83
C GLU A 157 8.02 -4.20 -11.01
N GLN A 158 6.72 -4.46 -10.86
CA GLN A 158 5.90 -4.96 -11.97
C GLN A 158 5.83 -3.96 -13.11
N TYR A 159 5.77 -2.65 -12.79
CA TYR A 159 5.76 -1.61 -13.81
C TYR A 159 7.12 -1.50 -14.53
N LEU A 160 8.23 -1.54 -13.80
CA LEU A 160 9.57 -1.50 -14.40
C LEU A 160 9.84 -2.67 -15.37
N LYS A 161 9.23 -3.85 -15.15
CA LYS A 161 9.39 -5.02 -16.04
C LYS A 161 8.78 -4.82 -17.43
N ILE A 162 7.73 -4.01 -17.53
CA ILE A 162 6.96 -3.81 -18.77
C ILE A 162 7.17 -2.43 -19.40
N GLU A 163 7.71 -1.48 -18.65
CA GLU A 163 7.96 -0.14 -19.12
C GLU A 163 9.29 -0.05 -19.87
N SER A 164 9.28 0.59 -21.04
CA SER A 164 10.43 0.79 -21.92
C SER A 164 10.86 2.25 -22.00
N GLU A 165 9.96 3.19 -21.70
CA GLU A 165 10.22 4.61 -21.84
C GLU A 165 11.08 5.15 -20.70
N GLN A 166 12.20 5.80 -21.06
CA GLN A 166 13.18 6.26 -20.08
C GLN A 166 12.62 7.26 -19.05
N PRO A 167 11.77 8.23 -19.41
CA PRO A 167 11.28 9.20 -18.43
C PRO A 167 10.56 8.55 -17.24
N ILE A 168 9.57 7.69 -17.50
CA ILE A 168 8.82 6.99 -16.44
C ILE A 168 9.67 5.92 -15.73
N GLN A 169 10.59 5.24 -16.43
CA GLN A 169 11.52 4.33 -15.76
C GLN A 169 12.38 5.06 -14.71
N GLN A 170 12.80 6.30 -14.97
CA GLN A 170 13.57 7.09 -14.01
C GLN A 170 12.73 7.45 -12.78
N ILE A 171 11.46 7.83 -12.98
CA ILE A 171 10.52 8.11 -11.88
C ILE A 171 10.33 6.86 -11.02
N LEU A 172 10.02 5.73 -11.64
CA LEU A 172 9.84 4.44 -10.95
C LEU A 172 11.11 4.02 -10.17
N LYS A 173 12.31 4.20 -10.75
CA LYS A 173 13.58 3.93 -10.06
C LYS A 173 13.81 4.84 -8.85
N LYS A 174 13.43 6.12 -8.92
CA LYS A 174 13.50 7.04 -7.78
C LYS A 174 12.56 6.60 -6.66
N ILE A 175 11.33 6.22 -6.98
CA ILE A 175 10.36 5.70 -6.00
C ILE A 175 10.94 4.46 -5.32
N LYS A 176 11.42 3.48 -6.10
CA LYS A 176 12.03 2.26 -5.56
C LYS A 176 13.20 2.55 -4.62
N TYR A 177 14.09 3.47 -5.02
CA TYR A 177 15.23 3.87 -4.20
C TYR A 177 14.78 4.55 -2.90
N ASN A 178 13.90 5.56 -2.98
CA ASN A 178 13.44 6.26 -1.79
C ASN A 178 12.59 5.39 -0.87
N LEU A 179 11.90 4.39 -1.41
CA LEU A 179 11.22 3.38 -0.61
C LEU A 179 12.24 2.55 0.19
N SER A 180 13.35 2.13 -0.43
CA SER A 180 14.42 1.41 0.31
C SER A 180 15.12 2.26 1.37
N GLU A 181 15.12 3.59 1.23
CA GLU A 181 15.61 4.51 2.27
C GLU A 181 14.58 4.75 3.37
N THR A 182 13.29 4.53 3.06
CA THR A 182 12.15 4.76 3.95
C THR A 182 11.92 3.57 4.88
N ILE A 183 12.10 2.34 4.40
CA ILE A 183 11.89 1.12 5.19
C ILE A 183 13.17 0.78 5.97
N ILE A 184 13.07 0.79 7.30
CA ILE A 184 14.16 0.39 8.21
C ILE A 184 14.28 -1.12 8.24
N SER A 185 13.14 -1.77 8.47
CA SER A 185 13.01 -3.22 8.58
C SER A 185 11.57 -3.61 8.25
N GLU A 186 11.41 -4.80 7.71
CA GLU A 186 10.13 -5.38 7.33
C GLU A 186 10.16 -6.88 7.60
N CYS A 187 9.01 -7.43 7.97
CA CYS A 187 8.81 -8.86 7.93
C CYS A 187 7.37 -9.23 7.61
N HIS A 188 7.22 -10.41 7.01
CA HIS A 188 5.92 -10.94 6.61
C HIS A 188 5.86 -12.46 6.78
N GLY A 189 4.63 -12.94 6.95
CA GLY A 189 4.32 -14.36 6.97
C GLY A 189 4.41 -15.02 5.59
N ILE A 190 4.46 -16.36 5.58
CA ILE A 190 4.57 -17.14 4.34
C ILE A 190 3.40 -16.92 3.36
N ASN A 191 2.21 -16.57 3.84
CA ASN A 191 1.05 -16.25 2.99
C ASN A 191 1.03 -14.78 2.54
N GLN A 192 1.99 -13.97 2.99
CA GLN A 192 2.18 -12.57 2.62
C GLN A 192 3.48 -12.34 1.85
N THR A 193 4.00 -13.39 1.21
CA THR A 193 5.15 -13.26 0.29
C THR A 193 4.92 -12.15 -0.75
N GLY A 194 5.97 -11.37 -0.99
CA GLY A 194 5.92 -10.19 -1.85
C GLY A 194 5.45 -8.91 -1.16
N SER A 195 5.36 -8.90 0.19
CA SER A 195 5.20 -7.68 0.98
C SER A 195 6.57 -7.01 1.21
N HIS A 196 6.60 -5.67 1.19
CA HIS A 196 7.82 -4.86 1.28
C HIS A 196 7.69 -3.69 2.26
N GLY A 197 6.59 -3.63 3.01
CA GLY A 197 6.47 -2.82 4.21
C GLY A 197 5.79 -1.48 4.02
N LEU A 198 5.31 -1.15 2.83
CA LEU A 198 4.49 0.04 2.62
C LEU A 198 3.57 -0.10 1.43
N SER A 199 2.28 0.06 1.71
CA SER A 199 1.24 0.04 0.71
C SER A 199 0.84 1.44 0.23
N ILE A 200 0.12 1.54 -0.88
CA ILE A 200 -0.47 2.78 -1.41
C ILE A 200 -1.92 2.53 -1.83
N PHE A 201 -2.79 3.51 -1.65
CA PHE A 201 -4.19 3.39 -2.06
C PHE A 201 -4.35 3.18 -3.56
N TYR A 202 -5.21 2.25 -3.93
CA TYR A 202 -5.69 2.07 -5.29
C TYR A 202 -7.16 1.65 -5.26
N SER A 203 -8.05 2.53 -5.72
CA SER A 203 -9.42 2.16 -6.02
C SER A 203 -9.97 2.94 -7.19
N THR A 204 -10.63 2.24 -8.11
CA THR A 204 -11.42 2.84 -9.19
C THR A 204 -12.92 2.84 -8.86
N ASN A 205 -13.30 2.48 -7.62
CA ASN A 205 -14.69 2.25 -7.25
C ASN A 205 -15.22 3.44 -6.41
N ASP A 206 -16.32 3.24 -5.70
CA ASP A 206 -16.99 4.31 -4.94
C ASP A 206 -16.16 4.82 -3.75
N MET A 207 -15.13 4.07 -3.34
CA MET A 207 -14.18 4.51 -2.31
C MET A 207 -13.29 5.67 -2.76
N LEU A 208 -13.06 5.84 -4.07
CA LEU A 208 -12.22 6.93 -4.58
C LEU A 208 -12.77 8.31 -4.22
N SER A 209 -14.09 8.52 -4.36
CA SER A 209 -14.69 9.81 -3.97
C SER A 209 -14.55 10.08 -2.48
N THR A 210 -14.61 9.03 -1.66
CA THR A 210 -14.41 9.16 -0.22
C THR A 210 -12.95 9.51 0.09
N TYR A 211 -11.99 8.82 -0.55
CA TYR A 211 -10.56 9.07 -0.45
C TYR A 211 -10.20 10.53 -0.79
N SER A 212 -10.62 11.03 -1.95
CA SER A 212 -10.40 12.43 -2.36
C SER A 212 -11.04 13.44 -1.41
N ASN A 213 -12.20 13.12 -0.83
CA ASN A 213 -12.92 14.05 0.05
C ASN A 213 -12.35 14.15 1.46
N TYR A 214 -11.51 13.20 1.90
CA TYR A 214 -10.90 13.26 3.23
C TYR A 214 -9.84 14.34 3.37
N LYS A 215 -9.34 14.89 2.24
CA LYS A 215 -8.32 15.94 2.24
C LYS A 215 -7.11 15.56 3.08
N LEU A 216 -6.61 14.35 2.85
CA LEU A 216 -5.32 13.92 3.40
C LEU A 216 -4.23 14.89 2.91
N GLU A 217 -3.22 15.15 3.72
CA GLU A 217 -2.02 15.84 3.25
C GLU A 217 -1.46 15.13 2.02
N PHE A 218 -1.45 13.80 2.00
CA PHE A 218 -1.01 13.02 0.85
C PHE A 218 -1.78 13.36 -0.45
N THR A 219 -3.11 13.47 -0.37
CA THR A 219 -3.96 13.83 -1.54
C THR A 219 -3.88 15.32 -1.89
N GLN A 220 -3.35 16.16 -1.01
CA GLN A 220 -3.15 17.59 -1.29
C GLN A 220 -1.77 17.86 -1.89
N ASP A 221 -0.79 17.05 -1.51
CA ASP A 221 0.60 17.14 -1.97
C ASP A 221 0.87 16.27 -3.21
N THR A 222 -0.10 15.45 -3.63
CA THR A 222 -0.03 14.64 -4.85
C THR A 222 -1.34 14.72 -5.64
N GLN A 223 -1.25 14.47 -6.95
CA GLN A 223 -2.35 14.27 -7.88
C GLN A 223 -2.72 12.79 -8.01
N TRP A 224 -2.43 11.98 -6.98
CA TRP A 224 -2.64 10.54 -7.06
C TRP A 224 -4.13 10.19 -7.21
N ASP A 225 -4.99 10.87 -6.46
CA ASP A 225 -6.44 10.67 -6.55
C ASP A 225 -7.05 11.22 -7.85
N ASP A 226 -6.55 12.35 -8.36
CA ASP A 226 -6.87 12.88 -9.69
C ASP A 226 -6.53 11.87 -10.79
N PHE A 227 -5.33 11.29 -10.74
CA PHE A 227 -4.92 10.21 -11.64
C PHE A 227 -5.88 9.01 -11.59
N LEU A 228 -6.21 8.54 -10.38
CA LEU A 228 -7.16 7.43 -10.19
C LEU A 228 -8.57 7.79 -10.70
N GLY A 229 -8.96 9.06 -10.59
CA GLY A 229 -10.23 9.61 -11.09
C GLY A 229 -10.34 9.51 -12.60
N ASN A 230 -9.34 10.00 -13.33
CA ASN A 230 -9.26 9.89 -14.79
C ASN A 230 -9.29 8.42 -15.24
N HIS A 231 -8.55 7.55 -14.53
CA HIS A 231 -8.53 6.11 -14.80
C HIS A 231 -9.92 5.45 -14.64
N LYS A 232 -10.70 5.85 -13.63
CA LYS A 232 -12.06 5.35 -13.40
C LYS A 232 -13.02 5.69 -14.56
N GLU A 233 -12.88 6.86 -15.19
CA GLU A 233 -13.76 7.25 -16.30
C GLU A 233 -13.51 6.38 -17.56
N LYS A 234 -12.26 6.04 -17.86
CA LYS A 234 -11.92 5.18 -19.00
C LYS A 234 -12.30 3.72 -18.81
N THR A 235 -12.16 3.16 -17.61
CA THR A 235 -12.64 1.80 -17.34
C THR A 235 -14.15 1.69 -17.56
N LYS A 236 -14.92 2.71 -17.15
CA LYS A 236 -16.36 2.82 -17.45
C LYS A 236 -16.63 2.94 -18.96
N SER A 237 -15.94 3.82 -19.69
CA SER A 237 -16.15 3.97 -21.14
C SER A 237 -15.78 2.70 -21.92
N SER A 238 -14.69 2.03 -21.56
CA SER A 238 -14.24 0.77 -22.17
C SER A 238 -15.25 -0.37 -21.90
N SER A 239 -15.82 -0.44 -20.70
CA SER A 239 -16.88 -1.42 -20.37
C SER A 239 -18.17 -1.19 -21.17
N SER A 240 -18.47 0.06 -21.55
CA SER A 240 -19.62 0.38 -22.41
C SER A 240 -19.41 -0.08 -23.86
N ILE A 241 -18.16 -0.09 -24.36
CA ILE A 241 -17.79 -0.65 -25.68
C ILE A 241 -17.93 -2.19 -25.68
N TYR A 242 -17.58 -2.87 -24.58
CA TYR A 242 -17.84 -4.31 -24.42
C TYR A 242 -19.33 -4.65 -24.40
N LYS A 243 -20.19 -3.74 -23.91
CA LYS A 243 -21.65 -3.88 -23.97
C LYS A 243 -22.18 -3.84 -25.42
N TYR A 244 -21.58 -3.03 -26.29
CA TYR A 244 -21.92 -3.00 -27.72
C TYR A 244 -21.42 -4.25 -28.47
N LEU A 245 -20.24 -4.78 -28.14
CA LEU A 245 -19.72 -6.01 -28.76
C LEU A 245 -20.51 -7.27 -28.35
N LEU A 246 -20.99 -7.36 -27.10
CA LEU A 246 -21.89 -8.44 -26.66
C LEU A 246 -23.28 -8.37 -27.31
N THR A 247 -23.71 -7.19 -27.78
CA THR A 247 -24.98 -7.04 -28.50
C THR A 247 -24.84 -7.52 -29.96
N TYR A 248 -23.66 -7.34 -30.58
CA TYR A 248 -23.37 -7.83 -31.93
C TYR A 248 -23.16 -9.36 -32.01
N PHE A 249 -22.67 -10.00 -30.94
CA PHE A 249 -22.53 -11.46 -30.90
C PHE A 249 -23.84 -12.22 -30.65
N ASN A 250 -24.91 -11.55 -30.19
CA ASN A 250 -26.23 -12.15 -29.98
C ASN A 250 -27.16 -12.07 -31.22
N CYS A 251 -26.69 -11.54 -32.36
CA CYS A 251 -27.46 -11.50 -33.60
C CYS A 251 -27.15 -12.64 -34.59
N PHE A 252 -26.20 -13.52 -34.28
CA PHE A 252 -25.91 -14.74 -35.06
C PHE A 252 -26.10 -15.97 -34.19
N ASN A 253 -27.33 -16.42 -34.06
CA ASN A 253 -27.72 -17.84 -33.96
C ASN A 253 -29.22 -17.95 -33.72
N PHE A 254 -30.00 -17.94 -34.80
CA PHE A 254 -31.25 -18.71 -34.93
C PHE A 254 -31.63 -18.78 -36.42
N VAL A 255 -30.98 -19.68 -37.16
CA VAL A 255 -31.56 -20.41 -38.29
C VAL A 255 -30.91 -21.80 -38.32
N VAL A 256 -31.60 -22.77 -37.70
CA VAL A 256 -32.09 -24.07 -38.19
C VAL A 256 -32.52 -24.86 -36.94
#